data_AF-A0A137SCD5-F1
#
_entry.id   AF-A0A137SCD5-F1
#
_cell.length_a   1.000
_cell.length_b   1.000
_cell.length_c   1.000
_cell.angle_alpha   90.00
_cell.angle_beta   90.00
_cell.angle_gamma   90.00
#
_symmetry.space_group_name_H-M   'P 1'
#
loop_
_entity.id
_entity.type
_entity.pdbx_description
1 polymer ?
#
loop_
_entity_poly.entity_id
_entity_poly.type
_entity_poly.pdbx_seq_one_letter_code
_entity_poly.pdbx_strand_id
1 'polypeptide(L)'
;MGEWKAGNPIAGMRALKYKTPEMGFLQASQIPILLNELDNGRNIHVRLIAEICLTTGCRWGEAENLKGEHVHNNKVTFMNTKGNKPRTIPISAELAKRLPKKQGHLFSSSLKAFRKAVERAGFELPKGQMSHVLRHTFASYFMMNGGNILVLQRILGHASIVDTMKYSHFAPEHLEDAVRLNPLAD
;
A
#
# COMPACT_ATOMS: atom_id res chain seq x y z
N MET A 1 51.63 -17.61 20.05
CA MET A 1 50.25 -17.29 20.50
C MET A 1 49.30 -18.00 19.55
N GLY A 2 48.65 -19.06 20.00
CA GLY A 2 47.74 -19.85 19.17
C GLY A 2 46.36 -19.18 19.10
N GLU A 3 45.96 -18.75 17.91
CA GLU A 3 44.65 -18.15 17.69
C GLU A 3 43.56 -19.23 17.72
N TRP A 4 42.55 -19.00 18.58
CA TRP A 4 41.35 -19.82 18.67
C TRP A 4 40.53 -19.72 17.37
N LYS A 5 40.37 -20.83 16.66
CA LYS A 5 39.38 -20.99 15.58
C LYS A 5 38.13 -21.68 16.11
N ALA A 6 37.35 -20.99 16.95
CA ALA A 6 36.01 -21.46 17.28
C ALA A 6 35.06 -21.09 16.12
N GLY A 7 34.49 -22.09 15.45
CA GLY A 7 33.45 -21.88 14.44
C GLY A 7 32.22 -21.19 15.04
N ASN A 8 31.41 -20.54 14.19
CA ASN A 8 30.23 -19.80 14.62
C ASN A 8 29.31 -20.67 15.51
N PRO A 9 29.17 -20.35 16.82
CA PRO A 9 28.46 -21.19 17.79
C PRO A 9 26.94 -21.30 17.53
N ILE A 10 26.41 -20.49 16.61
CA ILE A 10 24.99 -20.41 16.27
C ILE A 10 24.73 -21.00 14.87
N ALA A 11 25.76 -21.49 14.17
CA ALA A 11 25.62 -22.03 12.81
C ALA A 11 24.66 -23.24 12.71
N GLY A 12 24.45 -23.97 13.81
CA GLY A 12 23.51 -25.09 13.91
C GLY A 12 22.17 -24.76 14.58
N MET A 13 21.97 -23.53 15.06
CA MET A 13 20.72 -23.16 15.72
C MET A 13 19.66 -22.78 14.68
N ARG A 14 18.52 -23.46 14.76
CA ARG A 14 17.33 -23.14 13.96
C ARG A 14 16.91 -21.70 14.24
N ALA A 15 16.92 -20.85 13.22
CA ALA A 15 16.42 -19.48 13.34
C ALA A 15 15.01 -19.49 13.95
N LEU A 16 14.81 -18.71 15.01
CA LEU A 16 13.50 -18.51 15.61
C LEU A 16 12.55 -18.03 14.50
N LYS A 17 11.53 -18.82 14.19
CA LYS A 17 10.44 -18.40 13.30
C LYS A 17 9.68 -17.30 14.02
N TYR A 18 10.05 -16.05 13.78
CA TYR A 18 9.22 -14.92 14.17
C TYR A 18 7.87 -15.07 13.48
N LYS A 19 6.80 -15.21 14.26
CA LYS A 19 5.44 -15.03 13.73
C LYS A 19 5.40 -13.65 13.10
N THR A 20 5.19 -13.61 11.79
CA THR A 20 4.99 -12.34 11.08
C THR A 20 3.77 -11.67 11.72
N PRO A 21 3.88 -10.44 12.26
CA PRO A 21 2.72 -9.76 12.82
C PRO A 21 1.65 -9.67 11.74
N GLU A 22 0.40 -9.98 12.10
CA GLU A 22 -0.72 -9.83 11.19
C GLU A 22 -0.73 -8.41 10.62
N MET A 23 -0.81 -8.33 9.30
CA MET A 23 -0.71 -7.08 8.57
C MET A 23 -1.99 -6.29 8.78
N GLY A 24 -1.95 -5.26 9.63
CA GLY A 24 -3.11 -4.40 9.86
C GLY A 24 -3.50 -3.65 8.58
N PHE A 25 -4.73 -3.88 8.13
CA PHE A 25 -5.42 -3.08 7.12
C PHE A 25 -6.77 -2.61 7.68
N LEU A 26 -7.35 -1.56 7.10
CA LEU A 26 -8.62 -1.01 7.59
C LEU A 26 -9.79 -1.85 7.08
N GLN A 27 -10.76 -2.09 7.94
CA GLN A 27 -12.05 -2.67 7.57
C GLN A 27 -12.91 -1.66 6.79
N ALA A 28 -13.89 -2.15 6.03
CA ALA A 28 -14.73 -1.33 5.16
C ALA A 28 -15.48 -0.25 5.95
N SER A 29 -15.91 -0.57 7.17
CA SER A 29 -16.57 0.36 8.10
C SER A 29 -15.62 1.43 8.67
N GLN A 30 -14.32 1.14 8.74
CA GLN A 30 -13.30 2.07 9.27
C GLN A 30 -12.89 3.13 8.25
N ILE A 31 -12.95 2.83 6.95
CA ILE A 31 -12.59 3.77 5.88
C ILE A 31 -13.41 5.07 5.95
N PRO A 32 -14.76 5.06 5.98
CA PRO A 32 -15.55 6.31 6.04
C PRO A 32 -15.29 7.08 7.34
N ILE A 33 -15.11 6.39 8.47
CA ILE A 33 -14.78 7.02 9.76
C ILE A 33 -13.44 7.75 9.67
N LEU A 34 -12.41 7.11 9.11
CA LEU A 34 -11.11 7.73 8.91
C LEU A 34 -11.21 8.95 7.99
N LEU A 35 -11.91 8.84 6.86
CA LEU A 35 -12.07 9.93 5.92
C LEU A 35 -12.77 11.13 6.57
N ASN A 36 -13.78 10.91 7.40
CA ASN A 36 -14.43 11.95 8.19
C ASN A 36 -13.46 12.58 9.20
N GLU A 37 -12.68 11.77 9.91
CA GLU A 37 -11.68 12.28 10.86
C GLU A 37 -10.56 13.08 10.20
N LEU A 38 -10.22 12.77 8.95
CA LEU A 38 -9.25 13.56 8.18
C LEU A 38 -9.77 14.97 7.87
N ASP A 39 -11.08 15.13 7.66
CA ASP A 39 -11.72 16.43 7.41
C ASP A 39 -11.84 17.28 8.68
N ASN A 40 -11.90 16.66 9.86
CA ASN A 40 -11.88 17.35 11.15
C ASN A 40 -10.51 17.98 11.50
N GLY A 41 -9.48 17.75 10.68
CA GLY A 41 -8.15 18.30 10.88
C GLY A 41 -7.92 19.67 10.23
N ARG A 42 -6.87 20.38 10.66
CA ARG A 42 -6.46 21.65 10.03
C ARG A 42 -5.71 21.49 8.70
N ASN A 43 -5.20 20.29 8.40
CA ASN A 43 -4.41 20.06 7.20
C ASN A 43 -5.34 19.67 6.04
N ILE A 44 -5.50 20.59 5.09
CA ILE A 44 -6.40 20.42 3.94
C ILE A 44 -5.95 19.35 2.92
N HIS A 45 -4.69 18.92 2.96
CA HIS A 45 -4.13 17.98 2.00
C HIS A 45 -4.21 16.52 2.46
N VAL A 46 -4.34 16.29 3.77
CA VAL A 46 -4.26 14.96 4.38
C VAL A 46 -5.30 13.99 3.80
N ARG A 47 -6.52 14.47 3.54
CA ARG A 47 -7.58 13.66 2.94
C ARG A 47 -7.24 13.23 1.50
N LEU A 48 -6.81 14.18 0.66
CA LEU A 48 -6.46 13.85 -0.73
C LEU A 48 -5.28 12.88 -0.81
N ILE A 49 -4.27 13.04 0.06
CA ILE A 49 -3.15 12.09 0.15
C ILE A 49 -3.66 10.68 0.53
N ALA A 50 -4.54 10.60 1.53
CA ALA A 50 -5.11 9.31 1.96
C ALA A 50 -5.94 8.64 0.85
N GLU A 51 -6.76 9.41 0.13
CA GLU A 51 -7.54 8.93 -1.02
C GLU A 51 -6.63 8.42 -2.15
N ILE A 52 -5.52 9.10 -2.45
CA ILE A 52 -4.53 8.61 -3.42
C ILE A 52 -3.95 7.26 -2.96
N CYS A 53 -3.56 7.13 -1.68
CA CYS A 53 -3.07 5.87 -1.15
C CYS A 53 -4.11 4.74 -1.23
N LEU A 54 -5.37 5.02 -0.86
CA LEU A 54 -6.47 4.05 -0.87
C LEU A 54 -6.90 3.64 -2.28
N THR A 55 -6.64 4.46 -3.30
CA THR A 55 -7.01 4.18 -4.70
C THR A 55 -5.88 3.62 -5.54
N THR A 56 -4.61 3.84 -5.16
CA THR A 56 -3.45 3.44 -5.96
C THR A 56 -2.49 2.48 -5.26
N GLY A 57 -2.61 2.27 -3.95
CA GLY A 57 -1.69 1.44 -3.17
C GLY A 57 -0.27 2.02 -3.04
N CYS A 58 -0.07 3.30 -3.34
CA CYS A 58 1.22 3.95 -3.14
C CYS A 58 1.56 4.09 -1.65
N ARG A 59 2.85 4.21 -1.33
CA ARG A 59 3.28 4.53 0.03
C ARG A 59 2.86 5.95 0.38
N TRP A 60 2.66 6.23 1.67
CA TRP A 60 2.34 7.59 2.13
C TRP A 60 3.32 8.64 1.58
N GLY A 61 4.62 8.37 1.70
CA GLY A 61 5.65 9.29 1.23
C GLY A 61 5.62 9.53 -0.28
N GLU A 62 5.19 8.55 -1.08
CA GLU A 62 5.04 8.73 -2.54
C GLU A 62 3.88 9.68 -2.87
N ALA A 63 2.76 9.57 -2.15
CA ALA A 63 1.62 10.48 -2.32
C ALA A 63 1.92 11.87 -1.77
N GLU A 64 2.50 11.98 -0.57
CA GLU A 64 2.83 13.26 0.07
C GLU A 64 3.84 14.07 -0.77
N ASN A 65 4.82 13.40 -1.40
CA ASN A 65 5.82 14.04 -2.25
C ASN A 65 5.41 14.13 -3.72
N LEU A 66 4.14 13.84 -4.06
CA LEU A 66 3.67 13.89 -5.44
C LEU A 66 3.84 15.30 -6.03
N LYS A 67 4.34 15.36 -7.27
CA LYS A 67 4.50 16.59 -8.03
C LYS A 67 3.46 16.67 -9.14
N GLY A 68 3.06 17.89 -9.50
CA GLY A 68 2.05 18.10 -10.54
C GLY A 68 2.45 17.58 -11.91
N GLU A 69 3.74 17.65 -12.27
CA GLU A 69 4.27 17.10 -13.52
C GLU A 69 4.11 15.57 -13.63
N HIS A 70 3.86 14.87 -12.53
CA HIS A 70 3.62 13.43 -12.52
C HIS A 70 2.14 13.05 -12.64
N VAL A 71 1.24 14.03 -12.77
CA VAL A 71 -0.20 13.81 -12.87
C VAL A 71 -0.67 14.24 -14.25
N HIS A 72 -1.09 13.28 -15.08
CA HIS A 72 -1.53 13.55 -16.44
C HIS A 72 -2.55 12.49 -16.90
N ASN A 73 -3.52 12.88 -17.73
CA ASN A 73 -4.48 11.96 -18.36
C ASN A 73 -5.13 10.95 -17.40
N ASN A 74 -5.61 11.41 -16.24
CA ASN A 74 -6.18 10.57 -15.17
C ASN A 74 -5.24 9.46 -14.70
N LYS A 75 -3.93 9.72 -14.69
CA LYS A 75 -2.90 8.82 -14.21
C LYS A 75 -1.94 9.57 -13.28
N VAL A 76 -1.39 8.83 -12.33
CA VAL A 76 -0.36 9.30 -11.40
C VAL A 76 0.88 8.45 -11.60
N THR A 77 2.01 9.11 -11.84
CA THR A 77 3.31 8.44 -11.96
C THR A 77 4.09 8.58 -10.66
N PHE A 78 4.39 7.46 -10.01
CA PHE A 78 5.22 7.44 -8.81
C PHE A 78 6.67 7.23 -9.19
N MET A 79 7.46 8.28 -8.97
CA MET A 79 8.90 8.28 -9.24
C MET A 79 9.64 7.56 -8.11
N ASN A 80 10.69 6.86 -8.50
CA ASN A 80 11.39 5.92 -7.64
C ASN A 80 12.03 6.58 -6.41
N THR A 81 11.77 6.01 -5.24
CA THR A 81 12.64 6.20 -4.06
C THR A 81 13.32 4.87 -3.79
N LYS A 82 14.59 4.72 -4.22
CA LYS A 82 15.49 3.61 -3.86
C LYS A 82 15.19 2.26 -4.56
N GLY A 83 15.50 2.17 -5.87
CA GLY A 83 15.71 0.89 -6.58
C GLY A 83 14.53 0.29 -7.36
N ASN A 84 13.31 0.84 -7.28
CA ASN A 84 12.13 0.35 -8.01
C ASN A 84 11.80 1.13 -9.29
N LYS A 85 11.51 0.46 -10.40
CA LYS A 85 11.15 1.17 -11.64
C LYS A 85 9.96 2.14 -11.43
N PRO A 86 9.98 3.33 -12.07
CA PRO A 86 8.82 4.23 -12.02
C PRO A 86 7.58 3.50 -12.51
N ARG A 87 6.43 3.81 -11.92
CA ARG A 87 5.16 3.16 -12.26
C ARG A 87 4.04 4.17 -12.36
N THR A 88 3.13 3.93 -13.29
CA THR A 88 2.00 4.82 -13.58
C THR A 88 0.70 4.08 -13.29
N ILE A 89 -0.10 4.64 -12.39
CA ILE A 89 -1.36 4.05 -11.93
C ILE A 89 -2.52 4.93 -12.41
N PRO A 90 -3.54 4.36 -13.08
CA PRO A 90 -4.75 5.10 -13.42
C PRO A 90 -5.53 5.46 -12.16
N ILE A 91 -6.14 6.64 -12.17
CA ILE A 91 -7.05 7.14 -11.13
C ILE A 91 -8.37 7.59 -11.78
N SER A 92 -9.42 7.72 -10.98
CA SER A 92 -10.69 8.24 -11.49
C SER A 92 -10.54 9.69 -11.95
N ALA A 93 -11.32 10.09 -12.96
CA ALA A 93 -11.37 11.47 -13.42
C ALA A 93 -11.78 12.43 -12.30
N GLU A 94 -12.65 11.97 -11.39
CA GLU A 94 -13.10 12.74 -10.22
C GLU A 94 -11.95 13.02 -9.25
N LEU A 95 -11.16 12.00 -8.89
CA LEU A 95 -9.97 12.21 -8.06
C LEU A 95 -8.97 13.14 -8.78
N ALA A 96 -8.73 12.91 -10.06
CA ALA A 96 -7.81 13.73 -10.85
C ALA A 96 -8.21 15.21 -10.91
N LYS A 97 -9.51 15.53 -10.95
CA LYS A 97 -10.03 16.91 -10.92
C LYS A 97 -9.76 17.60 -9.59
N ARG A 98 -9.87 16.88 -8.47
CA ARG A 98 -9.65 17.40 -7.11
C ARG A 98 -8.18 17.67 -6.77
N LEU A 99 -7.23 17.11 -7.55
CA LEU A 99 -5.80 17.35 -7.34
C LEU A 99 -5.40 18.80 -7.71
N PRO A 100 -4.56 19.48 -6.91
CA PRO A 100 -4.10 20.82 -7.22
C PRO A 100 -3.42 20.90 -8.59
N LYS A 101 -3.82 21.88 -9.41
CA LYS A 101 -3.27 22.11 -10.76
C LYS A 101 -2.10 23.09 -10.71
N LYS A 102 -0.95 22.64 -10.20
CA LYS A 102 0.29 23.43 -10.12
C LYS A 102 1.51 22.57 -10.42
N GLN A 103 2.61 23.19 -10.83
CA GLN A 103 3.90 22.52 -10.95
C GLN A 103 4.57 22.32 -9.57
N GLY A 104 5.53 21.40 -9.49
CA GLY A 104 6.23 21.08 -8.24
C GLY A 104 5.34 20.34 -7.23
N HIS A 105 5.73 20.39 -5.95
CA HIS A 105 5.06 19.64 -4.87
C HIS A 105 3.59 20.03 -4.71
N LEU A 106 2.69 19.04 -4.81
CA LEU A 106 1.26 19.25 -4.72
C LEU A 106 0.78 19.50 -3.29
N PHE A 107 1.41 18.83 -2.32
CA PHE A 107 0.93 18.80 -0.94
C PHE A 107 1.99 19.25 0.05
N SER A 108 1.54 19.65 1.25
CA SER A 108 2.40 19.85 2.41
C SER A 108 2.56 18.55 3.20
N SER A 109 3.57 18.50 4.08
CA SER A 109 3.72 17.37 5.00
C SER A 109 2.46 17.18 5.85
N SER A 110 1.93 15.97 5.83
CA SER A 110 0.60 15.62 6.31
C SER A 110 0.59 14.35 7.16
N LEU A 111 1.71 13.60 7.23
CA LEU A 111 1.80 12.37 8.03
C LEU A 111 1.43 12.58 9.51
N LYS A 112 1.79 13.72 10.09
CA LYS A 112 1.41 14.05 11.48
C LYS A 112 -0.10 14.27 11.62
N ALA A 113 -0.74 14.90 10.63
CA ALA A 113 -2.19 15.09 10.62
C ALA A 113 -2.91 13.75 10.46
N PHE A 114 -2.39 12.86 9.62
CA PHE A 114 -2.88 11.50 9.44
C PHE A 114 -2.83 10.71 10.75
N ARG A 115 -1.68 10.71 11.44
CA ARG A 115 -1.53 10.07 12.75
C ARG A 115 -2.59 10.54 13.75
N LYS A 116 -2.78 11.86 13.86
CA LYS A 116 -3.80 12.44 14.74
C LYS A 116 -5.22 12.04 14.35
N ALA A 117 -5.53 11.88 13.07
CA ALA A 117 -6.84 11.43 12.62
C ALA A 117 -7.09 9.96 12.97
N VAL A 118 -6.08 9.10 12.79
CA VAL A 118 -6.13 7.69 13.23
C VAL A 118 -6.32 7.59 14.75
N GLU A 119 -5.63 8.44 15.53
CA GLU A 119 -5.80 8.53 16.99
C GLU A 119 -7.23 8.97 17.37
N ARG A 120 -7.77 10.01 16.73
CA ARG A 120 -9.17 10.45 16.97
C ARG A 120 -10.21 9.40 16.59
N ALA A 121 -9.96 8.65 15.53
CA ALA A 121 -10.81 7.55 15.11
C ALA A 121 -10.78 6.35 16.09
N GLY A 122 -9.87 6.36 17.06
CA GLY A 122 -9.71 5.26 18.03
C GLY A 122 -9.16 3.98 17.41
N PHE A 123 -8.39 4.10 16.31
CA PHE A 123 -7.89 2.93 15.60
C PHE A 123 -6.56 2.46 16.17
N GLU A 124 -6.51 1.20 16.60
CA GLU A 124 -5.27 0.56 17.01
C GLU A 124 -4.56 -0.03 15.79
N LEU A 125 -3.44 0.58 15.38
CA LEU A 125 -2.60 0.09 14.30
C LEU A 125 -1.31 -0.52 14.87
N PRO A 126 -0.81 -1.65 14.30
CA PRO A 126 0.47 -2.21 14.72
C PRO A 126 1.61 -1.18 14.59
N LYS A 127 2.56 -1.22 15.54
CA LYS A 127 3.70 -0.29 15.55
C LYS A 127 4.44 -0.33 14.21
N GLY A 128 4.68 0.86 13.64
CA GLY A 128 5.39 1.01 12.36
C GLY A 128 4.52 0.86 11.10
N GLN A 129 3.24 0.49 11.20
CA GLN A 129 2.36 0.29 10.04
C GLN A 129 1.67 1.56 9.55
N MET A 130 1.73 2.66 10.30
CA MET A 130 1.02 3.91 9.98
C MET A 130 1.24 4.40 8.53
N SER A 131 2.47 4.32 8.02
CA SER A 131 2.79 4.79 6.65
C SER A 131 2.36 3.82 5.54
N HIS A 132 1.94 2.61 5.90
CA HIS A 132 1.63 1.52 4.98
C HIS A 132 0.19 0.97 5.13
N VAL A 133 -0.54 1.35 6.19
CA VAL A 133 -1.89 0.84 6.46
C VAL A 133 -2.84 1.06 5.28
N LEU A 134 -2.80 2.23 4.63
CA LEU A 134 -3.65 2.53 3.48
C LEU A 134 -3.27 1.71 2.24
N ARG A 135 -1.96 1.45 2.06
CA ARG A 135 -1.45 0.57 1.00
C ARG A 135 -1.87 -0.87 1.23
N HIS A 136 -1.80 -1.34 2.48
CA HIS A 136 -2.28 -2.66 2.86
C HIS A 136 -3.78 -2.78 2.64
N THR A 137 -4.54 -1.74 3.02
CA THR A 137 -5.99 -1.65 2.77
C THR A 137 -6.31 -1.76 1.29
N PHE A 138 -5.67 -0.95 0.43
CA PHE A 138 -5.84 -1.07 -1.02
C PHE A 138 -5.53 -2.49 -1.52
N ALA A 139 -4.39 -3.05 -1.12
CA ALA A 139 -3.94 -4.35 -1.60
C ALA A 139 -4.86 -5.50 -1.16
N SER A 140 -5.30 -5.49 0.10
CA SER A 140 -6.26 -6.48 0.62
C SER A 140 -7.58 -6.40 -0.15
N TYR A 141 -8.18 -5.21 -0.28
CA TYR A 141 -9.43 -5.06 -1.02
C TYR A 141 -9.29 -5.37 -2.51
N PHE A 142 -8.16 -5.03 -3.13
CA PHE A 142 -7.90 -5.38 -4.52
C PHE A 142 -7.95 -6.90 -4.73
N MET A 143 -7.35 -7.68 -3.82
CA MET A 143 -7.40 -9.14 -3.90
C MET A 143 -8.78 -9.70 -3.53
N MET A 144 -9.43 -9.19 -2.47
CA MET A 144 -10.80 -9.57 -2.09
C MET A 144 -11.80 -9.39 -3.24
N ASN A 145 -11.60 -8.36 -4.06
CA ASN A 145 -12.43 -8.06 -5.21
C ASN A 145 -12.05 -8.86 -6.48
N GLY A 146 -11.27 -9.95 -6.35
CA GLY A 146 -10.87 -10.81 -7.47
C GLY A 146 -9.74 -10.24 -8.33
N GLY A 147 -8.98 -9.28 -7.81
CA GLY A 147 -7.87 -8.68 -8.53
C GLY A 147 -6.74 -9.68 -8.85
N ASN A 148 -6.09 -9.50 -10.00
CA ASN A 148 -4.97 -10.36 -10.40
C ASN A 148 -3.69 -10.02 -9.60
N ILE A 149 -3.10 -11.02 -8.92
CA ILE A 149 -1.93 -10.82 -8.05
C ILE A 149 -0.70 -10.26 -8.79
N LEU A 150 -0.49 -10.60 -10.07
CA LEU A 150 0.61 -10.08 -10.88
C LEU A 150 0.37 -8.60 -11.25
N VAL A 151 -0.89 -8.22 -11.44
CA VAL A 151 -1.28 -6.82 -11.62
C VAL A 151 -1.04 -6.04 -10.32
N LEU A 152 -1.43 -6.61 -9.17
CA LEU A 152 -1.17 -5.99 -7.88
C LEU A 152 0.34 -5.79 -7.64
N GLN A 153 1.18 -6.76 -7.97
CA GLN A 153 2.64 -6.64 -7.87
C GLN A 153 3.14 -5.40 -8.64
N ARG A 154 2.66 -5.20 -9.87
CA ARG A 154 3.01 -4.05 -10.72
C ARG A 154 2.47 -2.74 -10.14
N ILE A 155 1.23 -2.72 -9.66
CA ILE A 155 0.61 -1.54 -9.04
C ILE A 155 1.39 -1.10 -7.79
N LEU A 156 1.78 -2.06 -6.95
CA LEU A 156 2.53 -1.81 -5.72
C LEU A 156 4.01 -1.52 -5.99
N GLY A 157 4.51 -1.85 -7.18
CA GLY A 157 5.92 -1.73 -7.55
C GLY A 157 6.81 -2.66 -6.74
N HIS A 158 6.37 -3.89 -6.47
CA HIS A 158 7.18 -4.89 -5.79
C HIS A 158 8.15 -5.55 -6.77
N ALA A 159 9.43 -5.59 -6.39
CA ALA A 159 10.47 -6.23 -7.20
C ALA A 159 10.28 -7.76 -7.25
N SER A 160 9.88 -8.37 -6.13
CA SER A 160 9.59 -9.79 -6.04
C SER A 160 8.10 -10.05 -5.89
N ILE A 161 7.60 -11.10 -6.55
CA ILE A 161 6.22 -11.57 -6.33
C ILE A 161 6.00 -12.01 -4.88
N VAL A 162 7.05 -12.51 -4.21
CA VAL A 162 7.01 -12.94 -2.80
C VAL A 162 6.51 -11.83 -1.88
N ASP A 163 6.88 -10.56 -2.15
CA ASP A 163 6.41 -9.40 -1.38
C ASP A 163 4.90 -9.15 -1.54
N THR A 164 4.31 -9.62 -2.63
CA THR A 164 2.89 -9.48 -2.95
C THR A 164 2.09 -10.68 -2.48
N MET A 165 2.70 -11.86 -2.41
CA MET A 165 2.05 -13.11 -1.97
C MET A 165 1.44 -13.01 -0.57
N LYS A 166 1.89 -12.08 0.27
CA LYS A 166 1.24 -11.80 1.55
C LYS A 166 -0.25 -11.42 1.46
N TYR A 167 -0.73 -10.94 0.31
CA TYR A 167 -2.15 -10.63 0.08
C TYR A 167 -2.92 -11.77 -0.62
N SER A 168 -2.25 -12.84 -1.03
CA SER A 168 -2.86 -13.92 -1.82
C SER A 168 -4.02 -14.61 -1.11
N HIS A 169 -3.96 -14.74 0.23
CA HIS A 169 -5.01 -15.34 1.04
C HIS A 169 -6.32 -14.53 1.06
N PHE A 170 -6.32 -13.30 0.54
CA PHE A 170 -7.54 -12.51 0.34
C PHE A 170 -8.21 -12.78 -1.00
N ALA A 171 -7.54 -13.46 -1.93
CA ALA A 171 -8.15 -13.80 -3.21
C ALA A 171 -9.33 -14.77 -2.98
N PRO A 172 -10.47 -14.57 -3.65
CA PRO A 172 -11.52 -15.58 -3.64
C PRO A 172 -10.97 -16.91 -4.19
N GLU A 173 -11.41 -18.02 -3.60
CA GLU A 173 -11.07 -19.34 -4.12
C GLU A 173 -11.81 -19.57 -5.44
N HIS A 174 -11.05 -19.81 -6.51
CA HIS A 174 -11.57 -19.99 -7.86
C HIS A 174 -11.22 -21.37 -8.41
N LEU A 175 -11.07 -22.41 -7.57
CA LEU A 175 -10.70 -23.74 -8.06
C LEU A 175 -11.71 -24.28 -9.09
N GLU A 176 -12.98 -23.89 -8.98
CA GLU A 176 -14.03 -24.22 -9.96
C GLU A 176 -13.81 -23.55 -11.33
N ASP A 177 -13.07 -22.45 -11.42
CA ASP A 177 -12.73 -21.83 -12.71
C ASP A 177 -11.89 -22.74 -13.59
N ALA A 178 -11.20 -23.75 -13.03
CA ALA A 178 -10.51 -24.76 -13.84
C ALA A 178 -11.48 -25.51 -14.76
N VAL A 179 -12.73 -25.73 -14.35
CA VAL A 179 -13.76 -26.36 -15.20
C VAL A 179 -14.24 -25.40 -16.29
N ARG A 180 -14.32 -24.10 -16.00
CA ARG A 180 -14.82 -23.08 -16.93
C ARG A 180 -13.77 -22.55 -17.92
N LEU A 181 -12.49 -22.54 -17.53
CA LEU A 181 -11.39 -21.88 -18.27
C LEU A 181 -10.41 -22.88 -18.90
N ASN A 182 -10.66 -24.18 -18.82
CA ASN A 182 -9.81 -25.16 -19.48
C ASN A 182 -10.02 -25.09 -21.02
N PRO A 183 -9.02 -25.49 -21.83
CA PRO A 183 -9.08 -25.37 -23.29
C PRO A 183 -10.13 -26.26 -23.97
N LEU A 184 -10.83 -27.12 -23.22
CA LEU A 184 -11.89 -28.02 -23.71
C LEU A 184 -13.27 -27.62 -23.16
N ALA A 185 -13.38 -26.52 -22.42
CA ALA A 185 -14.67 -25.97 -22.01
C ALA A 185 -15.40 -25.42 -23.25
N ASP A 186 -16.70 -25.70 -23.36
CA ASP A 186 -17.57 -25.28 -24.46
C ASP A 186 -17.74 -23.75 -24.55
#